data_AF-D8G225-F1
#
_entry.id   AF-D8G225-F1
#
_cell.length_a   1.000
_cell.length_b   1.000
_cell.length_c   1.000
_cell.angle_alpha   90.00
_cell.angle_beta   90.00
_cell.angle_gamma   90.00
#
_symmetry.space_group_name_H-M   'P 1'
#
loop_
_entity.id
_entity.type
_entity.pdbx_description
1 polymer ?
#
loop_
_entity_poly.entity_id
_entity_poly.type
_entity_poly.pdbx_seq_one_letter_code
_entity_poly.pdbx_strand_id
1 'polypeptide(L)'
;MSNRDGFTGGFIAGAAIGGLVGAVLGTVLVRRATENSLAEFSEIKGNKGKKRQLESERIEGARLSLEDKIAQLNQAIDDVRLQLGSVNGNSPAHNGEESLAEDQ
;
A
#
# COMPACT_ATOMS: atom_id res chain seq x y z
N MET A 1 45.01 -8.85 8.02
CA MET A 1 43.61 -8.90 7.52
C MET A 1 43.23 -10.36 7.31
N SER A 2 42.64 -11.05 8.29
CA SER A 2 42.46 -12.53 8.26
C SER A 2 41.04 -13.01 8.63
N ASN A 3 40.06 -12.12 8.75
CA ASN A 3 38.67 -12.49 9.10
C ASN A 3 37.80 -12.86 7.88
N ARG A 4 38.37 -12.88 6.66
CA ARG A 4 37.60 -13.04 5.42
C ARG A 4 37.39 -14.50 5.00
N ASP A 5 38.20 -15.41 5.52
CA ASP A 5 38.18 -16.84 5.16
C ASP A 5 37.01 -17.59 5.82
N GLY A 6 36.68 -17.24 7.08
CA GLY A 6 35.57 -17.87 7.81
C GLY A 6 34.17 -17.49 7.28
N PHE A 7 33.98 -16.22 6.88
CA PHE A 7 32.70 -15.77 6.31
C PHE A 7 32.41 -16.40 4.95
N THR A 8 33.41 -16.44 4.07
CA THR A 8 33.26 -16.99 2.71
C THR A 8 32.94 -18.48 2.76
N GLY A 9 33.65 -19.25 3.62
CA GLY A 9 33.37 -20.67 3.83
C GLY A 9 31.96 -20.92 4.41
N GLY A 10 31.56 -20.14 5.42
CA GLY A 10 30.24 -20.21 6.02
C GLY A 10 29.11 -19.85 5.04
N PHE A 11 29.34 -18.86 4.18
CA PHE A 11 28.38 -18.45 3.14
C PHE A 11 28.20 -19.54 2.08
N ILE A 12 29.28 -20.13 1.56
CA ILE A 12 29.21 -21.20 0.55
C ILE A 12 28.49 -22.43 1.14
N ALA A 13 28.87 -22.84 2.37
CA ALA A 13 28.22 -23.97 3.05
C ALA A 13 26.74 -23.69 3.34
N GLY A 14 26.42 -22.48 3.80
CA GLY A 14 25.05 -22.03 4.04
C GLY A 14 24.22 -21.97 2.76
N ALA A 15 24.79 -21.50 1.65
CA ALA A 15 24.12 -21.44 0.35
C ALA A 15 23.85 -22.84 -0.23
N ALA A 16 24.76 -23.80 -0.02
CA ALA A 16 24.54 -25.19 -0.44
C ALA A 16 23.35 -25.81 0.30
N ILE A 17 23.29 -25.66 1.63
CA ILE A 17 22.20 -26.18 2.46
C ILE A 17 20.89 -25.43 2.18
N GLY A 18 20.94 -24.11 2.18
CA GLY A 18 19.79 -23.24 1.92
C GLY A 18 19.24 -23.41 0.50
N GLY A 19 20.10 -23.66 -0.48
CA GLY A 19 19.70 -23.96 -1.85
C GLY A 19 18.95 -25.29 -1.98
N LEU A 20 19.37 -26.32 -1.23
CA LEU A 20 18.67 -27.62 -1.21
C LEU A 20 17.27 -27.49 -0.61
N VAL A 21 17.15 -26.80 0.53
CA VAL A 21 15.86 -26.51 1.18
C VAL A 21 14.99 -25.60 0.29
N GLY A 22 15.58 -24.56 -0.28
CA GLY A 22 14.93 -23.61 -1.17
C GLY A 22 14.44 -24.27 -2.46
N ALA A 23 15.14 -25.28 -2.99
CA ALA A 23 14.69 -26.03 -4.15
C ALA A 23 13.43 -26.84 -3.84
N VAL A 24 13.38 -27.54 -2.70
CA VAL A 24 12.20 -28.30 -2.28
C VAL A 24 11.01 -27.37 -2.08
N LEU A 25 11.16 -26.30 -1.30
CA LEU A 25 10.09 -25.32 -1.07
C LEU A 25 9.69 -24.59 -2.37
N GLY A 26 10.68 -24.30 -3.22
CA GLY A 26 10.49 -23.65 -4.52
C GLY A 26 9.62 -24.49 -5.45
N THR A 27 9.81 -25.82 -5.50
CA THR A 27 8.95 -26.69 -6.32
C THR A 27 7.50 -26.73 -5.85
N VAL A 28 7.25 -26.63 -4.54
CA VAL A 28 5.89 -26.60 -3.97
C VAL A 28 5.20 -25.27 -4.28
N LEU A 29 5.91 -24.16 -4.10
CA LEU A 29 5.40 -22.82 -4.46
C LEU A 29 5.16 -22.71 -5.97
N VAL A 30 6.08 -23.21 -6.79
CA VAL A 30 5.93 -23.26 -8.25
C VAL A 30 4.74 -24.11 -8.61
N ARG A 31 4.51 -25.29 -8.03
CA ARG A 31 3.30 -26.09 -8.34
C ARG A 31 2.02 -25.32 -8.08
N ARG A 32 1.91 -24.64 -6.95
CA ARG A 32 0.76 -23.78 -6.63
C ARG A 32 0.61 -22.60 -7.59
N ALA A 33 1.71 -21.96 -7.99
CA ALA A 33 1.70 -20.88 -8.97
C ALA A 33 1.41 -21.38 -10.40
N THR A 34 1.88 -22.58 -10.74
CA THR A 34 1.73 -23.20 -12.06
C THR A 34 0.32 -23.78 -12.22
N GLU A 35 -0.34 -24.25 -11.17
CA GLU A 35 -1.78 -24.58 -11.25
C GLU A 35 -2.61 -23.33 -11.60
N ASN A 36 -2.20 -22.15 -11.12
CA ASN A 36 -2.79 -20.87 -11.54
C ASN A 36 -2.33 -20.40 -12.94
N SER A 37 -1.10 -20.70 -13.38
CA SER A 37 -0.53 -20.22 -14.65
C SER A 37 -0.61 -21.20 -15.85
N LEU A 38 -0.75 -22.51 -15.64
CA LEU A 38 -0.90 -23.51 -16.72
C LEU A 38 -2.33 -23.50 -17.28
N ALA A 39 -3.31 -23.14 -16.44
CA ALA A 39 -4.63 -22.69 -16.89
C ALA A 39 -4.52 -21.46 -17.82
N GLU A 40 -3.57 -20.56 -17.57
CA GLU A 40 -3.35 -19.37 -18.39
C GLU A 40 -2.57 -19.67 -19.69
N PHE A 41 -1.58 -20.59 -19.66
CA PHE A 41 -0.70 -20.85 -20.82
C PHE A 41 -1.36 -21.62 -21.97
N SER A 42 -2.35 -22.48 -21.67
CA SER A 42 -3.15 -23.16 -22.71
C SER A 42 -4.15 -22.22 -23.41
N GLU A 43 -4.53 -21.12 -22.74
CA GLU A 43 -5.42 -20.09 -23.31
C GLU A 43 -4.67 -19.12 -24.25
N ILE A 44 -3.35 -18.91 -24.07
CA ILE A 44 -2.60 -17.88 -24.81
C ILE A 44 -2.60 -18.07 -26.33
N LYS A 45 -2.76 -19.29 -26.85
CA LYS A 45 -2.85 -19.51 -28.31
C LYS A 45 -4.23 -19.19 -28.91
N GLY A 46 -5.28 -19.05 -28.08
CA GLY A 46 -6.64 -18.68 -28.51
C GLY A 46 -7.14 -17.30 -28.04
N ASN A 47 -6.45 -16.64 -27.10
CA ASN A 47 -7.05 -15.60 -26.26
C ASN A 47 -6.54 -14.16 -26.46
N LYS A 48 -5.83 -13.86 -27.56
CA LYS A 48 -5.24 -12.52 -27.78
C LYS A 48 -6.28 -11.39 -27.86
N GLY A 49 -7.53 -11.69 -28.21
CA GLY A 49 -8.64 -10.72 -28.19
C GLY A 49 -9.28 -10.50 -26.80
N LYS A 50 -9.32 -11.54 -25.97
CA LYS A 50 -9.98 -11.55 -24.65
C LYS A 50 -9.07 -11.01 -23.55
N LYS A 51 -7.74 -11.16 -23.64
CA LYS A 51 -6.78 -10.49 -22.73
C LYS A 51 -6.91 -8.95 -22.76
N ARG A 52 -7.15 -8.36 -23.94
CA ARG A 52 -7.43 -6.92 -24.09
C ARG A 52 -8.76 -6.51 -23.46
N GLN A 53 -9.78 -7.36 -23.54
CA GLN A 53 -11.08 -7.10 -22.93
C GLN A 53 -11.01 -7.17 -21.39
N LEU A 54 -10.29 -8.16 -20.84
CA LEU A 54 -10.06 -8.28 -19.39
C LEU A 54 -9.16 -7.17 -18.84
N GLU A 55 -8.19 -6.69 -19.62
CA GLU A 55 -7.39 -5.51 -19.26
C GLU A 55 -8.25 -4.24 -19.21
N SER A 56 -9.14 -4.03 -20.18
CA SER A 56 -10.08 -2.90 -20.17
C SER A 56 -11.01 -2.92 -18.96
N GLU A 57 -11.51 -4.10 -18.57
CA GLU A 57 -12.38 -4.25 -17.40
C GLU A 57 -11.63 -3.98 -16.09
N ARG A 58 -10.35 -4.38 -16.01
CA ARG A 58 -9.47 -4.06 -14.87
C ARG A 58 -9.14 -2.56 -14.79
N ILE A 59 -8.93 -1.90 -15.93
CA ILE A 59 -8.71 -0.45 -15.98
C ILE A 59 -9.96 0.29 -15.51
N GLU A 60 -11.15 -0.15 -15.90
CA GLU A 60 -12.41 0.46 -15.44
C GLU A 60 -12.62 0.24 -13.93
N GLY A 61 -12.30 -0.95 -13.40
CA GLY A 61 -12.34 -1.20 -11.95
C GLY A 61 -11.33 -0.35 -11.16
N ALA A 62 -10.12 -0.18 -11.69
CA ALA A 62 -9.12 0.71 -11.10
C ALA A 62 -9.58 2.18 -11.14
N ARG A 63 -10.24 2.59 -12.22
CA ARG A 63 -10.82 3.93 -12.36
C ARG A 63 -11.92 4.19 -11.33
N LEU A 64 -12.88 3.29 -11.19
CA LEU A 64 -13.95 3.40 -10.18
C LEU A 64 -13.39 3.44 -8.76
N SER A 65 -12.37 2.64 -8.46
CA SER A 65 -11.69 2.67 -7.16
C SER A 65 -10.96 3.99 -6.90
N LEU A 66 -10.39 4.62 -7.93
CA LEU A 66 -9.78 5.94 -7.81
C LEU A 66 -10.85 7.01 -7.57
N GLU A 67 -12.00 6.93 -8.23
CA GLU A 67 -13.13 7.85 -8.02
C GLU A 67 -13.66 7.79 -6.57
N ASP A 68 -13.83 6.59 -6.02
CA ASP A 68 -14.25 6.40 -4.62
C ASP A 68 -13.23 6.96 -3.62
N LYS A 69 -11.93 6.73 -3.87
CA LYS A 69 -10.84 7.30 -3.04
C LYS A 69 -10.80 8.82 -3.09
N ILE A 70 -11.10 9.43 -4.23
CA ILE A 70 -11.18 10.89 -4.37
C ILE A 70 -12.38 11.42 -3.58
N ALA A 71 -13.54 10.76 -3.63
CA ALA A 71 -14.71 11.14 -2.84
C ALA A 71 -14.44 11.06 -1.34
N GLN A 72 -13.84 9.96 -0.88
CA GLN A 72 -13.42 9.78 0.52
C GLN A 72 -12.45 10.87 0.96
N LEU A 73 -11.46 11.20 0.12
CA LEU A 73 -10.49 12.25 0.43
C LEU A 73 -11.15 13.62 0.53
N ASN A 74 -12.03 13.98 -0.41
CA ASN A 74 -12.77 15.25 -0.37
C ASN A 74 -13.61 15.35 0.90
N GLN A 75 -14.31 14.27 1.28
CA GLN A 75 -15.10 14.23 2.51
C GLN A 75 -14.21 14.38 3.76
N ALA A 76 -13.05 13.71 3.79
CA ALA A 76 -12.10 13.87 4.90
C ALA A 76 -11.50 15.29 4.97
N ILE A 77 -11.25 15.92 3.82
CA ILE A 77 -10.80 17.32 3.74
C ILE A 77 -11.87 18.25 4.30
N ASP A 78 -13.14 18.06 3.91
CA ASP A 78 -14.25 18.88 4.40
C ASP A 78 -14.43 18.73 5.93
N ASP A 79 -14.29 17.51 6.46
CA ASP A 79 -14.37 17.24 7.90
C ASP A 79 -13.23 17.92 8.68
N VAL A 80 -11.99 17.82 8.19
CA VAL A 80 -10.84 18.54 8.79
C VAL A 80 -11.03 20.05 8.69
N ARG A 81 -11.58 20.56 7.57
CA ARG A 81 -11.82 21.99 7.38
C ARG A 81 -12.92 22.51 8.32
N LEU A 82 -13.97 21.74 8.56
CA LEU A 82 -15.00 22.04 9.56
C LEU A 82 -14.42 22.01 10.98
N GLN A 83 -13.62 21.00 11.31
CA GLN A 83 -12.95 20.92 12.59
C GLN A 83 -12.05 22.14 12.82
N LEU A 84 -11.17 22.47 11.88
CA LEU A 84 -10.28 23.64 11.95
C LEU A 84 -11.05 24.97 11.95
N GLY A 85 -12.14 25.08 11.20
CA GLY A 85 -13.02 26.25 11.22
C GLY A 85 -13.75 26.42 12.56
N SER A 86 -14.17 25.32 13.17
CA SER A 86 -14.85 25.31 14.47
C SER A 86 -13.92 25.68 15.64
N VAL A 87 -12.65 25.24 15.64
CA VAL A 87 -11.68 25.66 16.68
C VAL A 87 -11.26 27.12 16.55
N ASN A 88 -11.24 27.69 15.33
CA ASN A 88 -10.91 29.11 15.14
C ASN A 88 -12.12 30.05 15.25
N GLY A 89 -13.35 29.50 15.31
CA GLY A 89 -14.61 30.25 15.42
C GLY A 89 -15.04 30.59 16.85
N ASN A 90 -14.36 30.08 17.89
CA ASN A 90 -14.71 30.31 19.29
C ASN A 90 -13.73 31.27 20.01
N SER A 91 -13.26 32.31 19.32
CA SER A 91 -12.82 33.53 20.02
C SER A 91 -14.04 34.41 20.25
N PRO A 92 -14.72 34.33 21.41
CA PRO A 92 -15.62 35.39 21.79
C PRO A 92 -14.81 36.68 21.86
N ALA A 93 -15.33 37.71 21.22
CA ALA A 93 -14.98 39.08 21.51
C ALA A 93 -15.19 39.32 23.01
N HIS A 94 -14.12 39.23 23.81
CA HIS A 94 -14.11 39.76 25.16
C HIS A 94 -12.67 40.02 25.58
N ASN A 95 -12.40 41.29 25.92
CA ASN A 95 -11.40 41.82 26.86
C ASN A 95 -10.71 43.06 26.31
N GLY A 96 -11.49 44.16 26.28
CA GLY A 96 -10.98 45.53 26.25
C GLY A 96 -11.77 46.47 27.15
N GLU A 97 -12.60 45.93 28.05
CA GLU A 97 -13.36 46.69 29.05
C GLU A 97 -12.94 46.19 30.43
N GLU A 98 -11.76 46.61 30.88
CA GLU A 98 -11.44 46.59 32.31
C GLU A 98 -10.60 47.83 32.62
N SER A 99 -11.27 48.90 33.05
CA SER A 99 -10.65 49.90 33.91
C SER A 99 -11.69 50.51 34.84
N LEU A 100 -11.71 49.94 36.06
CA LEU A 100 -11.69 50.69 37.31
C LEU A 100 -13.00 51.34 37.80
N ALA A 101 -13.80 50.52 38.45
CA ALA A 101 -14.62 50.84 39.63
C ALA A 101 -14.48 49.60 40.53
N GLU A 102 -14.09 49.60 41.80
CA GLU A 102 -14.01 50.58 42.88
C GLU A 102 -13.03 49.99 43.92
N ASP A 103 -12.15 50.80 44.49
CA ASP A 103 -11.76 50.68 45.90
C ASP A 103 -11.43 52.08 46.44
N GLN A 104 -12.27 52.52 47.40
CA GLN A 104 -12.18 53.67 48.32
C GLN A 104 -12.62 55.07 47.85
#